data_AF-A0A8C1ZG60-F1
#
_entry.id   AF-A0A8C1ZG60-F1
#
_cell.length_a   1.000
_cell.length_b   1.000
_cell.length_c   1.000
_cell.angle_alpha   90.00
_cell.angle_beta   90.00
_cell.angle_gamma   90.00
#
_symmetry.space_group_name_H-M   'P 1'
#
loop_
_entity.id
_entity.type
_entity.pdbx_description
1 polymer ?
#
loop_
_entity_poly.entity_id
_entity_poly.type
_entity_poly.pdbx_seq_one_letter_code
_entity_poly.pdbx_strand_id
1 'polypeptide(L)'
;VLIFDLSSVYTDVEVERKHTHKKRKLADGREKTMSSDDEDMLAKGRGRHIVVNKAEMPGWAETVEHFRTARESWDLLHSHQSLETEFVKICSAWKTEMWMWFRIFLTDMIIYQGQYRKALSSLALMSSLQLQQNQIQNSLSSSSSLETQRAIIQQASCHYALGEYRMACEKLLEVVSGLMPQNHEAVKSSEEQRKPRGKTRKGNDLRLIPCTSKSILPFCLQLMLACFKLRAFTDNRDDLALGHVIVLLQYDWPQGENLFLKAVDKICQQGSFQYENFFNYVTNIDMLEEFAYLRTTEGGRVQLELLPNQGMLIKHHTVTRGITKGVKEDFRLAMERQVSRCGENLLTVLHRFCINEKIILVQSLP
;
A
#
# COMPACT_ATOMS: atom_id res chain seq x y z
N VAL A 1 2.63 13.96 -6.68
CA VAL A 1 1.31 13.32 -6.47
C VAL A 1 0.99 13.34 -4.99
N LEU A 2 -0.16 13.91 -4.61
CA LEU A 2 -0.61 13.95 -3.23
C LEU A 2 -1.40 12.68 -2.92
N ILE A 3 -0.95 11.93 -1.93
CA ILE A 3 -1.47 10.60 -1.54
C ILE A 3 -1.42 10.41 -0.03
N PHE A 4 -1.97 9.32 0.47
CA PHE A 4 -1.95 8.95 1.89
C PHE A 4 -0.52 8.71 2.40
N ASP A 5 -0.19 9.16 3.61
CA ASP A 5 1.11 8.89 4.21
C ASP A 5 1.16 7.48 4.83
N LEU A 6 2.17 6.70 4.42
CA LEU A 6 2.39 5.32 4.86
C LEU A 6 3.54 5.20 5.86
N SER A 7 3.97 6.29 6.50
CA SER A 7 5.11 6.25 7.45
C SER A 7 4.88 5.29 8.62
N SER A 8 3.61 5.01 8.97
CA SER A 8 3.22 4.08 10.04
C SER A 8 2.90 2.67 9.54
N VAL A 9 3.20 2.32 8.27
CA VAL A 9 2.86 1.00 7.74
C VAL A 9 3.56 -0.13 8.53
N TYR A 10 4.74 0.12 9.09
CA TYR A 10 5.50 -0.84 9.89
C TYR A 10 5.22 -0.77 11.40
N THR A 11 4.45 0.21 11.89
CA THR A 11 4.13 0.31 13.33
C THR A 11 3.10 -0.73 13.74
N ASP A 12 2.91 -0.95 15.04
CA ASP A 12 1.97 -1.97 15.53
C ASP A 12 0.54 -1.78 15.04
N VAL A 13 -0.12 -2.91 14.77
CA VAL A 13 -1.59 -2.97 14.71
C VAL A 13 -2.08 -2.88 16.16
N GLU A 14 -2.51 -1.71 16.60
CA GLU A 14 -3.28 -1.59 17.84
C GLU A 14 -4.66 -2.23 17.60
N VAL A 15 -4.76 -3.55 17.80
CA VAL A 15 -6.07 -4.20 17.92
C VAL A 15 -6.63 -3.78 19.27
N GLU A 16 -7.54 -2.81 19.31
CA GLU A 16 -8.25 -2.45 20.54
C GLU A 16 -8.92 -3.70 21.14
N ARG A 17 -8.29 -4.27 22.17
CA ARG A 17 -8.89 -5.33 22.99
C ARG A 17 -10.07 -4.71 23.73
N LYS A 18 -11.28 -4.83 23.17
CA LYS A 18 -12.51 -4.36 23.81
C LYS A 18 -12.69 -5.10 25.14
N HIS A 19 -12.59 -4.36 26.24
CA HIS A 19 -13.02 -4.83 27.56
C HIS A 19 -14.50 -5.24 27.50
N THR A 20 -14.74 -6.51 27.75
CA THR A 20 -16.06 -7.13 27.89
C THR A 20 -16.75 -6.56 29.13
N HIS A 21 -17.59 -5.54 28.99
CA HIS A 21 -18.83 -5.34 29.77
C HIS A 21 -19.63 -4.13 29.25
N LYS A 22 -20.25 -4.24 28.08
CA LYS A 22 -21.58 -3.66 27.82
C LYS A 22 -22.19 -4.27 26.56
N LYS A 23 -23.11 -5.21 26.74
CA LYS A 23 -23.89 -5.79 25.64
C LYS A 23 -24.79 -4.70 25.02
N ARG A 24 -24.94 -4.83 23.69
CA ARG A 24 -26.03 -4.33 22.82
C ARG A 24 -25.78 -3.01 22.08
N LYS A 25 -24.88 -3.06 21.08
CA LYS A 25 -25.19 -2.68 19.69
C LYS A 25 -24.20 -3.39 18.75
N LEU A 26 -24.71 -3.74 17.57
CA LEU A 26 -24.18 -4.74 16.65
C LEU A 26 -22.80 -4.39 16.06
N ALA A 27 -22.02 -5.47 15.88
CA ALA A 27 -21.09 -5.75 14.80
C ALA A 27 -20.69 -4.58 13.87
N ASP A 28 -19.54 -3.97 14.16
CA ASP A 28 -18.55 -3.73 13.11
C ASP A 28 -17.17 -3.68 13.76
N GLY A 29 -16.25 -4.49 13.24
CA GLY A 29 -14.86 -4.58 13.66
C GLY A 29 -13.96 -3.62 12.88
N ARG A 30 -14.54 -2.56 12.31
CA ARG A 30 -13.82 -1.50 11.62
C ARG A 30 -13.13 -0.59 12.63
N GLU A 31 -11.82 -0.38 12.45
CA GLU A 31 -11.23 0.92 12.83
C GLU A 31 -12.15 2.02 12.29
N LYS A 32 -12.41 3.06 13.10
CA LYS A 32 -13.24 4.19 12.67
C LYS A 32 -12.76 4.64 11.29
N THR A 33 -13.66 4.61 10.31
CA THR A 33 -13.40 5.08 8.95
C THR A 33 -12.86 6.50 9.03
N MET A 34 -11.62 6.70 8.56
CA MET A 34 -10.87 7.95 8.64
C MET A 34 -11.34 9.00 7.62
N SER A 35 -12.52 8.80 7.04
CA SER A 35 -13.12 9.73 6.08
C SER A 35 -13.93 10.78 6.81
N SER A 36 -13.67 12.05 6.47
CA SER A 36 -14.51 13.19 6.88
C SER A 36 -15.81 13.27 6.05
N ASP A 37 -16.08 12.29 5.17
CA ASP A 37 -17.24 12.30 4.28
C ASP A 37 -18.59 12.35 5.04
N ASP A 38 -18.61 11.97 6.33
CA ASP A 38 -19.81 12.00 7.20
C ASP A 38 -19.91 13.27 8.08
N GLU A 39 -18.90 14.15 8.08
CA GLU A 39 -18.92 15.41 8.85
C GLU A 39 -19.43 16.56 7.97
N ASP A 40 -20.55 17.17 8.38
CA ASP A 40 -21.13 18.35 7.73
C ASP A 40 -20.08 19.46 7.54
N MET A 41 -20.21 20.21 6.44
CA MET A 41 -19.31 21.24 5.88
C MET A 41 -19.02 22.47 6.77
N LEU A 42 -19.05 22.33 8.10
CA LEU A 42 -18.92 23.42 9.06
C LEU A 42 -17.72 23.27 10.00
N ALA A 43 -17.04 22.12 10.00
CA ALA A 43 -15.73 22.03 10.64
C ALA A 43 -14.72 22.82 9.79
N LYS A 44 -14.39 24.05 10.22
CA LYS A 44 -13.19 24.80 9.80
C LYS A 44 -11.96 23.94 10.05
N GLY A 45 -11.70 23.01 9.14
CA GLY A 45 -10.73 21.94 9.31
C GLY A 45 -9.33 22.49 9.20
N ARG A 46 -8.55 22.40 10.28
CA ARG A 46 -7.09 22.46 10.18
C ARG A 46 -6.69 21.45 9.11
N GLY A 47 -6.23 21.94 7.97
CA GLY A 47 -5.86 21.08 6.86
C GLY A 47 -4.81 20.05 7.24
N ARG A 48 -4.75 18.96 6.48
CA ARG A 48 -3.88 17.82 6.77
C ARG A 48 -2.41 18.19 6.62
N HIS A 49 -1.53 17.55 7.39
CA HIS A 49 -0.11 17.78 7.23
C HIS A 49 0.38 17.09 5.95
N ILE A 50 1.19 17.78 5.15
CA ILE A 50 1.81 17.21 3.94
C ILE A 50 3.28 16.93 4.24
N VAL A 51 3.64 15.65 4.23
CA VAL A 51 5.00 15.13 4.41
C VAL A 51 5.68 15.02 3.05
N VAL A 52 6.95 15.40 2.95
CA VAL A 52 7.75 15.27 1.72
C VAL A 52 9.11 14.67 2.02
N ASN A 53 9.56 13.76 1.15
CA ASN A 53 10.95 13.29 1.17
C ASN A 53 11.85 14.30 0.45
N LYS A 54 12.59 15.09 1.22
CA LYS A 54 13.44 16.18 0.73
C LYS A 54 14.55 15.69 -0.22
N ALA A 55 15.02 14.44 -0.05
CA ALA A 55 16.10 13.88 -0.85
C ALA A 55 15.64 13.44 -2.25
N GLU A 56 14.35 13.12 -2.40
CA GLU A 56 13.79 12.57 -3.65
C GLU A 56 13.07 13.62 -4.51
N MET A 57 12.82 14.80 -3.95
CA MET A 57 12.06 15.86 -4.62
C MET A 57 12.79 17.21 -4.54
N PRO A 58 13.63 17.53 -5.54
CA PRO A 58 14.15 18.89 -5.70
C PRO A 58 13.01 19.90 -5.78
N GLY A 59 13.15 21.07 -5.15
CA GLY A 59 12.08 22.10 -5.13
C GLY A 59 10.85 21.74 -4.29
N TRP A 60 10.94 20.74 -3.39
CA TRP A 60 9.82 20.35 -2.53
C TRP A 60 9.26 21.52 -1.70
N ALA A 61 10.14 22.40 -1.20
CA ALA A 61 9.75 23.52 -0.36
C ALA A 61 8.84 24.50 -1.12
N GLU A 62 9.28 24.90 -2.32
CA GLU A 62 8.50 25.75 -3.21
C GLU A 62 7.18 25.08 -3.60
N THR A 63 7.19 23.78 -3.90
CA THR A 63 5.96 23.06 -4.28
C THR A 63 4.93 23.06 -3.15
N VAL A 64 5.36 22.83 -1.90
CA VAL A 64 4.48 22.84 -0.73
C VAL A 64 3.96 24.26 -0.44
N GLU A 65 4.81 25.28 -0.54
CA GLU A 65 4.41 26.67 -0.35
C GLU A 65 3.44 27.16 -1.46
N HIS A 66 3.66 26.78 -2.71
CA HIS A 66 2.75 27.07 -3.82
C HIS A 66 1.38 26.42 -3.61
N PHE A 67 1.35 25.15 -3.17
CA PHE A 67 0.09 24.48 -2.85
C PHE A 67 -0.64 25.17 -1.69
N ARG A 68 0.07 25.55 -0.63
CA ARG A 68 -0.50 26.28 0.51
C ARG A 68 -1.07 27.63 0.08
N THR A 69 -0.32 28.38 -0.72
CA THR A 69 -0.74 29.69 -1.24
C THR A 69 -1.99 29.56 -2.13
N ALA A 70 -2.01 28.57 -3.02
CA ALA A 70 -3.15 28.32 -3.89
C ALA A 70 -4.40 27.93 -3.08
N ARG A 71 -4.24 27.13 -2.01
CA ARG A 71 -5.32 26.81 -1.07
C ARG A 71 -5.85 28.04 -0.35
N GLU A 72 -4.99 28.85 0.23
CA GLU A 72 -5.40 30.06 0.95
C GLU A 72 -6.09 31.06 0.02
N SER A 73 -5.63 31.16 -1.23
CA SER A 73 -6.28 31.94 -2.28
C SER A 73 -7.66 31.39 -2.64
N TRP A 74 -7.80 30.07 -2.76
CA TRP A 74 -9.08 29.40 -2.99
C TRP A 74 -10.07 29.66 -1.84
N ASP A 75 -9.62 29.48 -0.59
CA ASP A 75 -10.43 29.73 0.61
C ASP A 75 -10.89 31.19 0.66
N LEU A 76 -10.03 32.14 0.28
CA LEU A 76 -10.37 33.56 0.18
C LEU A 76 -11.44 33.83 -0.88
N LEU A 77 -11.29 33.27 -2.08
CA LEU A 77 -12.24 33.45 -3.18
C LEU A 77 -13.63 32.89 -2.84
N HIS A 78 -13.71 31.87 -1.99
CA HIS A 78 -14.97 31.25 -1.55
C HIS A 78 -15.44 31.74 -0.16
N SER A 79 -14.78 32.76 0.41
CA SER A 79 -15.12 33.27 1.75
C SER A 79 -16.40 34.13 1.77
N HIS A 80 -16.75 34.72 0.63
CA HIS A 80 -17.92 35.59 0.46
C HIS A 80 -18.64 35.29 -0.86
N GLN A 81 -19.97 35.30 -0.82
CA GLN A 81 -20.82 35.01 -1.99
C GLN A 81 -20.50 35.88 -3.21
N SER A 82 -20.17 37.16 -3.00
CA SER A 82 -19.82 38.08 -4.09
C SER A 82 -18.52 37.68 -4.79
N LEU A 83 -17.48 37.33 -4.03
CA LEU A 83 -16.20 36.87 -4.56
C LEU A 83 -16.36 35.54 -5.30
N GLU A 84 -17.10 34.60 -4.71
CA GLU A 84 -17.37 33.30 -5.33
C GLU A 84 -18.12 33.48 -6.66
N THR A 85 -19.12 34.35 -6.68
CA THR A 85 -19.93 34.61 -7.89
C THR A 85 -19.06 35.21 -9.01
N GLU A 86 -18.21 36.19 -8.71
CA GLU A 86 -17.31 36.79 -9.70
C GLU A 86 -16.23 35.79 -10.15
N PHE A 87 -15.69 34.98 -9.23
CA PHE A 87 -14.73 33.95 -9.57
C PHE A 87 -15.32 32.90 -10.52
N VAL A 88 -16.54 32.42 -10.26
CA VAL A 88 -17.24 31.48 -11.15
C VAL A 88 -17.47 32.07 -12.54
N LYS A 89 -17.82 33.37 -12.64
CA LYS A 89 -17.95 34.07 -13.93
C LYS A 89 -16.62 34.10 -14.70
N ILE A 90 -15.51 34.42 -14.02
CA ILE A 90 -14.18 34.40 -14.62
C ILE A 90 -13.82 32.99 -15.12
N CYS A 91 -14.03 31.98 -14.27
CA CYS A 91 -13.77 30.59 -14.60
C CYS A 91 -14.54 30.13 -15.84
N SER A 92 -15.82 30.51 -15.94
CA SER A 92 -16.66 30.22 -17.11
C SER A 92 -16.21 30.98 -18.36
N ALA A 93 -15.91 32.28 -18.24
CA ALA A 93 -15.44 33.09 -19.36
C ALA A 93 -14.12 32.57 -19.95
N TRP A 94 -13.23 32.06 -19.09
CA TRP A 94 -11.94 31.52 -19.49
C TRP A 94 -11.96 30.03 -19.83
N LYS A 95 -13.12 29.36 -19.68
CA LYS A 95 -13.29 27.93 -19.91
C LYS A 95 -12.29 27.09 -19.11
N THR A 96 -12.08 27.46 -17.86
CA THR A 96 -11.10 26.82 -16.96
C THR A 96 -11.40 25.34 -16.71
N GLU A 97 -12.61 24.87 -17.00
CA GLU A 97 -12.97 23.46 -17.02
C GLU A 97 -12.14 22.65 -18.03
N MET A 98 -11.49 23.28 -19.01
CA MET A 98 -10.58 22.60 -19.93
C MET A 98 -9.13 22.58 -19.42
N TRP A 99 -8.83 23.28 -18.33
CA TRP A 99 -7.47 23.40 -17.79
C TRP A 99 -7.14 22.21 -16.89
N MET A 100 -6.28 21.31 -17.39
CA MET A 100 -5.88 20.10 -16.65
C MET A 100 -5.22 20.44 -15.31
N TRP A 101 -4.32 21.43 -15.27
CA TRP A 101 -3.66 21.84 -14.04
C TRP A 101 -4.64 22.32 -12.95
N PHE A 102 -5.72 23.00 -13.36
CA PHE A 102 -6.73 23.50 -12.43
C PHE A 102 -7.55 22.35 -11.87
N ARG A 103 -7.92 21.37 -12.71
CA ARG A 103 -8.57 20.13 -12.25
C ARG A 103 -7.70 19.34 -11.29
N ILE A 104 -6.41 19.15 -11.62
CA ILE A 104 -5.41 18.51 -10.75
C ILE A 104 -5.39 19.17 -9.37
N PHE A 105 -5.31 20.51 -9.34
CA PHE A 105 -5.33 21.28 -8.10
C PHE A 105 -6.64 21.06 -7.30
N LEU A 106 -7.80 21.13 -7.95
CA LEU A 106 -9.09 20.90 -7.30
C LEU A 106 -9.19 19.49 -6.71
N THR A 107 -8.73 18.47 -7.45
CA THR A 107 -8.69 17.10 -6.94
C THR A 107 -7.75 16.98 -5.73
N ASP A 108 -6.55 17.54 -5.81
CA ASP A 108 -5.60 17.54 -4.69
C ASP A 108 -6.16 18.29 -3.47
N MET A 109 -6.95 19.35 -3.68
CA MET A 109 -7.68 20.05 -2.63
C MET A 109 -8.72 19.16 -1.94
N ILE A 110 -9.51 18.43 -2.72
CA ILE A 110 -10.54 17.53 -2.21
C ILE A 110 -9.90 16.38 -1.39
N ILE A 111 -8.77 15.84 -1.87
CA ILE A 111 -7.96 14.85 -1.14
C ILE A 111 -7.40 15.45 0.16
N TYR A 112 -6.88 16.68 0.09
CA TYR A 112 -6.38 17.43 1.24
C TYR A 112 -7.43 17.66 2.32
N GLN A 113 -8.67 17.92 1.91
CA GLN A 113 -9.83 18.06 2.79
C GLN A 113 -10.37 16.71 3.31
N GLY A 114 -9.93 15.58 2.75
CA GLY A 114 -10.38 14.26 3.15
C GLY A 114 -11.73 13.82 2.61
N GLN A 115 -12.20 14.48 1.54
CA GLN A 115 -13.46 14.16 0.87
C GLN A 115 -13.24 13.11 -0.22
N TYR A 116 -12.84 11.89 0.18
CA TYR A 116 -12.30 10.89 -0.75
C TYR A 116 -13.32 10.40 -1.79
N ARG A 117 -14.61 10.31 -1.43
CA ARG A 117 -15.66 9.97 -2.42
C ARG A 117 -15.76 11.01 -3.54
N LYS A 118 -15.70 12.30 -3.18
CA LYS A 118 -15.69 13.39 -4.18
C LYS A 118 -14.41 13.37 -5.01
N ALA A 119 -13.26 13.05 -4.39
CA ALA A 119 -12.00 12.91 -5.11
C ALA A 119 -12.07 11.79 -6.16
N LEU A 120 -12.66 10.64 -5.82
CA LEU A 120 -12.88 9.53 -6.76
C LEU A 120 -13.75 9.95 -7.97
N SER A 121 -14.85 10.67 -7.73
CA SER A 121 -15.68 11.21 -8.82
C SER A 121 -14.91 12.20 -9.70
N SER A 122 -14.11 13.08 -9.09
CA SER A 122 -13.26 14.04 -9.79
C SER A 122 -12.18 13.36 -10.65
N LEU A 123 -11.54 12.32 -10.11
CA LEU A 123 -10.53 11.52 -10.81
C LEU A 123 -11.12 10.75 -12.00
N ALA A 124 -12.30 10.14 -11.83
CA ALA A 124 -12.99 9.44 -12.91
C ALA A 124 -13.35 10.38 -14.07
N LEU A 125 -13.79 11.61 -13.77
CA LEU A 125 -14.07 12.63 -14.78
C LEU A 125 -12.80 13.09 -15.51
N MET A 126 -11.66 13.22 -14.81
CA MET A 126 -10.39 13.54 -15.48
C MET A 126 -9.97 12.45 -16.46
N SER A 127 -10.09 11.18 -16.08
CA SER A 127 -9.75 10.05 -16.95
C SER A 127 -10.62 10.00 -18.22
N SER A 128 -11.92 10.28 -18.13
CA SER A 128 -12.80 10.27 -19.30
C SER A 128 -12.48 11.41 -20.28
N LEU A 129 -12.18 12.60 -19.76
CA LEU A 129 -11.78 13.75 -20.58
C LEU A 129 -10.44 13.52 -21.27
N GLN A 130 -9.50 12.86 -20.59
CA GLN A 130 -8.19 12.53 -21.17
C GLN A 130 -8.31 11.53 -22.32
N LEU A 131 -9.18 10.52 -22.21
CA LEU A 131 -9.47 9.59 -23.30
C LEU A 131 -10.04 10.31 -24.53
N GLN A 132 -10.95 11.26 -24.32
CA GLN A 132 -11.52 12.07 -25.40
C GLN A 132 -10.45 12.94 -26.08
N GLN A 133 -9.54 13.54 -25.30
CA GLN A 133 -8.47 14.39 -25.84
C GLN A 133 -7.43 13.60 -26.62
N ASN A 134 -7.08 12.39 -26.17
CA ASN A 134 -6.17 11.49 -26.88
C ASN A 134 -6.74 11.01 -28.23
N GLN A 135 -8.04 10.76 -28.31
CA GLN A 135 -8.71 10.41 -29.57
C GLN A 135 -8.66 11.55 -30.59
N ILE A 136 -8.73 12.80 -30.14
CA ILE A 136 -8.72 13.98 -31.02
C ILE A 136 -7.30 14.30 -31.51
N GLN A 137 -6.27 14.08 -30.68
CA GLN A 137 -4.91 14.52 -30.99
C GLN A 137 -3.99 13.44 -31.60
N ASN A 138 -4.43 12.18 -31.76
CA ASN A 138 -3.61 11.07 -32.30
C ASN A 138 -2.19 11.01 -31.70
N SER A 139 -2.02 11.47 -30.46
CA SER A 139 -0.70 11.61 -29.83
C SER A 139 -0.48 10.41 -28.89
N LEU A 140 0.45 9.53 -29.25
CA LEU A 140 1.03 8.55 -28.33
C LEU A 140 2.12 9.22 -27.47
N SER A 141 1.78 10.30 -26.78
CA SER A 141 2.74 11.02 -25.93
C SER A 141 2.94 10.26 -24.61
N SER A 142 4.20 10.07 -24.20
CA SER A 142 4.57 9.46 -22.92
C SER A 142 4.04 10.22 -21.69
N SER A 143 3.70 11.51 -21.85
CA SER A 143 3.04 12.33 -20.82
C SER A 143 1.64 11.83 -20.48
N SER A 144 0.89 11.30 -21.46
CA SER A 144 -0.46 10.76 -21.24
C SER A 144 -0.45 9.53 -20.30
N SER A 145 0.63 8.74 -20.33
CA SER A 145 0.81 7.58 -19.47
C SER A 145 1.06 7.98 -18.00
N LEU A 146 1.87 9.02 -17.76
CA LEU A 146 2.19 9.49 -16.40
C LEU A 146 0.98 10.15 -15.70
N GLU A 147 0.19 10.93 -16.43
CA GLU A 147 -1.04 11.53 -15.90
C GLU A 147 -2.09 10.47 -15.56
N THR A 148 -2.22 9.46 -16.42
CA THR A 148 -3.08 8.31 -16.17
C THR A 148 -2.63 7.56 -14.92
N GLN A 149 -1.32 7.29 -14.79
CA GLN A 149 -0.74 6.67 -13.60
C GLN A 149 -1.01 7.50 -12.34
N ARG A 150 -0.80 8.83 -12.39
CA ARG A 150 -1.11 9.74 -11.28
C ARG A 150 -2.55 9.54 -10.80
N ALA A 151 -3.51 9.57 -11.72
CA ALA A 151 -4.92 9.47 -11.38
C ALA A 151 -5.24 8.11 -10.72
N ILE A 152 -4.74 7.00 -11.28
CA ILE A 152 -4.99 5.65 -10.75
C ILE A 152 -4.36 5.48 -9.35
N ILE A 153 -3.15 6.02 -9.12
CA ILE A 153 -2.50 5.97 -7.81
C ILE A 153 -3.29 6.77 -6.77
N GLN A 154 -3.82 7.93 -7.14
CA GLN A 154 -4.69 8.70 -6.26
C GLN A 154 -6.01 7.99 -5.99
N GLN A 155 -6.59 7.29 -6.98
CA GLN A 155 -7.76 6.44 -6.76
C GLN A 155 -7.46 5.33 -5.75
N ALA A 156 -6.33 4.62 -5.90
CA ALA A 156 -5.91 3.60 -4.95
C ALA A 156 -5.78 4.16 -3.52
N SER A 157 -5.15 5.33 -3.39
CA SER A 157 -5.00 6.04 -2.12
C SER A 157 -6.35 6.45 -1.50
N CYS A 158 -7.32 6.88 -2.32
CA CYS A 158 -8.65 7.24 -1.85
C CYS A 158 -9.44 6.00 -1.40
N HIS A 159 -9.42 4.92 -2.19
CA HIS A 159 -10.05 3.64 -1.81
C HIS A 159 -9.47 3.09 -0.50
N TYR A 160 -8.15 3.16 -0.32
CA TYR A 160 -7.51 2.76 0.93
C TYR A 160 -8.03 3.58 2.12
N ALA A 161 -8.12 4.91 1.98
CA ALA A 161 -8.61 5.78 3.05
C ALA A 161 -10.10 5.57 3.36
N LEU A 162 -10.88 5.05 2.42
CA LEU A 162 -12.28 4.64 2.60
C LEU A 162 -12.43 3.22 3.19
N GLY A 163 -11.31 2.49 3.37
CA GLY A 163 -11.31 1.09 3.79
C GLY A 163 -11.76 0.10 2.71
N GLU A 164 -11.74 0.52 1.44
CA GLU A 164 -12.10 -0.29 0.27
C GLU A 164 -10.82 -0.99 -0.26
N TYR A 165 -10.24 -1.86 0.58
CA TYR A 165 -8.90 -2.43 0.36
C TYR A 165 -8.78 -3.24 -0.94
N ARG A 166 -9.82 -3.99 -1.31
CA ARG A 166 -9.88 -4.71 -2.58
C ARG A 166 -9.75 -3.76 -3.78
N MET A 167 -10.56 -2.69 -3.81
CA MET A 167 -10.51 -1.71 -4.90
C MET A 167 -9.17 -0.96 -4.94
N ALA A 168 -8.62 -0.63 -3.76
CA ALA A 168 -7.28 -0.05 -3.66
C ALA A 168 -6.23 -0.98 -4.29
N CYS A 169 -6.24 -2.26 -3.94
CA CYS A 169 -5.32 -3.26 -4.46
C CYS A 169 -5.47 -3.46 -5.98
N GLU A 170 -6.71 -3.53 -6.50
CA GLU A 170 -6.97 -3.61 -7.94
C GLU A 170 -6.32 -2.43 -8.70
N LYS A 171 -6.48 -1.20 -8.18
CA LYS A 171 -5.89 0.00 -8.77
C LYS A 171 -4.36 0.01 -8.68
N LEU A 172 -3.78 -0.46 -7.57
CA LEU A 172 -2.34 -0.61 -7.44
C LEU A 172 -1.77 -1.59 -8.47
N LEU A 173 -2.42 -2.74 -8.66
CA LEU A 173 -1.99 -3.76 -9.61
C LEU A 173 -2.14 -3.29 -11.07
N GLU A 174 -3.13 -2.44 -11.37
CA GLU A 174 -3.24 -1.73 -12.65
C GLU A 174 -2.01 -0.85 -12.91
N VAL A 175 -1.57 -0.07 -11.92
CA VAL A 175 -0.36 0.76 -12.01
C VAL A 175 0.88 -0.10 -12.19
N VAL A 176 1.08 -1.11 -11.33
CA VAL A 176 2.26 -1.99 -11.37
C VAL A 176 2.41 -2.71 -12.71
N SER A 177 1.30 -3.08 -13.35
CA SER A 177 1.29 -3.68 -14.70
C SER A 177 1.91 -2.78 -15.77
N GLY A 178 1.81 -1.45 -15.61
CA GLY A 178 2.39 -0.46 -16.50
C GLY A 178 3.79 0.03 -16.10
N LEU A 179 4.35 -0.45 -14.98
CA LEU A 179 5.69 -0.07 -14.53
C LEU A 179 6.74 -1.09 -14.97
N MET A 180 7.91 -0.59 -15.39
CA MET A 180 9.10 -1.40 -15.57
C MET A 180 9.96 -1.32 -14.30
N PRO A 181 10.34 -2.47 -13.68
CA PRO A 181 11.24 -2.48 -12.55
C PRO A 181 12.56 -1.81 -12.92
N GLN A 182 12.99 -0.83 -12.12
CA GLN A 182 14.31 -0.24 -12.25
C GLN A 182 15.23 -0.87 -11.22
N ASN A 183 16.52 -1.05 -11.56
CA ASN A 183 17.52 -1.45 -10.58
C ASN A 183 17.57 -0.39 -9.48
N HIS A 184 17.21 -0.79 -8.26
CA HIS A 184 17.53 0.02 -7.10
C HIS A 184 19.04 -0.15 -6.89
N GLU A 185 19.83 0.88 -7.22
CA GLU A 185 21.08 1.01 -6.48
C GLU A 185 20.68 1.11 -5.01
N ALA A 186 21.24 0.23 -4.18
CA ALA A 186 21.06 0.31 -2.74
C ALA A 186 21.44 1.74 -2.36
N VAL A 187 20.44 2.58 -2.09
CA VAL A 187 20.67 3.87 -1.47
C VAL A 187 21.30 3.46 -0.16
N LYS A 188 22.62 3.67 -0.05
CA LYS A 188 23.34 3.56 1.21
C LYS A 188 22.41 4.16 2.24
N SER A 189 21.98 3.33 3.18
CA SER A 189 21.14 3.72 4.29
C SER A 189 21.77 4.97 4.89
N SER A 190 21.24 6.14 4.51
CA SER A 190 21.65 7.37 5.16
C SER A 190 21.15 7.18 6.59
N GLU A 191 22.09 7.01 7.51
CA GLU A 191 21.84 6.87 8.95
C GLU A 191 20.95 8.01 9.47
N GLU A 192 20.75 9.09 8.70
CA GLU A 192 19.83 10.20 9.01
C GLU A 192 18.35 9.80 9.12
N GLN A 193 17.91 8.68 8.55
CA GLN A 193 16.53 8.18 8.76
C GLN A 193 16.34 7.41 10.08
N ARG A 194 17.40 7.16 10.86
CA ARG A 194 17.32 6.46 12.16
C ARG A 194 16.78 7.32 13.31
N LYS A 195 16.45 8.60 13.08
CA LYS A 195 15.83 9.42 14.13
C LYS A 195 14.34 9.12 14.21
N PRO A 196 13.80 8.78 15.41
CA PRO A 196 12.37 8.64 15.60
C PRO A 196 11.74 10.00 15.27
N ARG A 197 11.03 10.07 14.15
CA ARG A 197 10.24 11.25 13.81
C ARG A 197 9.27 11.47 14.96
N GLY A 198 9.24 12.71 15.47
CA GLY A 198 8.35 13.10 16.55
C GLY A 198 6.91 12.69 16.26
N LYS A 199 6.16 12.35 17.33
CA LYS A 199 4.78 11.84 17.32
C LYS A 199 3.99 12.33 16.10
N THR A 200 3.92 11.51 15.06
CA THR A 200 3.01 11.71 13.94
C THR A 200 1.59 11.67 14.49
N ARG A 201 0.76 12.63 14.10
CA ARG A 201 -0.68 12.55 14.41
C ARG A 201 -1.19 11.29 13.72
N LYS A 202 -1.77 10.37 14.49
CA LYS A 202 -2.29 9.08 13.98
C LYS A 202 -3.13 9.31 12.70
N GLY A 203 -2.64 8.77 11.58
CA GLY A 203 -3.42 8.33 10.43
C GLY A 203 -4.07 9.36 9.51
N ASN A 204 -3.70 10.64 9.53
CA ASN A 204 -4.34 11.68 8.68
C ASN A 204 -3.37 12.52 7.84
N ASP A 205 -2.08 12.19 7.87
CA ASP A 205 -1.09 12.93 7.10
C ASP A 205 -1.09 12.46 5.64
N LEU A 206 -0.80 13.39 4.75
CA LEU A 206 -0.63 13.14 3.33
C LEU A 206 0.85 13.18 2.99
N ARG A 207 1.23 12.48 1.93
CA ARG A 207 2.58 12.51 1.39
C ARG A 207 2.55 13.07 -0.03
N LEU A 208 3.53 13.92 -0.34
CA LEU A 208 3.81 14.32 -1.71
C LEU A 208 4.99 13.50 -2.23
N ILE A 209 4.77 12.74 -3.30
CA ILE A 209 5.83 11.97 -3.98
C ILE A 209 5.98 12.36 -5.47
N PRO A 210 7.16 12.24 -6.06
CA PRO A 210 7.35 12.35 -7.51
C PRO A 210 6.54 11.28 -8.26
N CYS A 211 5.95 11.62 -9.41
CA CYS A 211 5.28 10.65 -10.29
C CYS A 211 6.32 9.97 -11.20
N THR A 212 7.20 9.16 -10.63
CA THR A 212 8.25 8.43 -11.36
C THR A 212 8.20 6.95 -11.02
N SER A 213 8.57 6.05 -11.94
CA SER A 213 8.57 4.61 -11.68
C SER A 213 9.36 4.23 -10.41
N LYS A 214 10.49 4.92 -10.18
CA LYS A 214 11.31 4.78 -8.97
C LYS A 214 10.55 5.08 -7.67
N SER A 215 9.64 6.06 -7.67
CA SER A 215 8.89 6.46 -6.47
C SER A 215 7.56 5.73 -6.34
N ILE A 216 6.93 5.37 -7.46
CA ILE A 216 5.60 4.78 -7.49
C ILE A 216 5.60 3.31 -7.09
N LEU A 217 6.51 2.48 -7.63
CA LEU A 217 6.52 1.05 -7.30
C LEU A 217 6.70 0.80 -5.79
N PRO A 218 7.66 1.44 -5.09
CA PRO A 218 7.74 1.44 -3.62
C PRO A 218 6.42 1.76 -2.92
N PHE A 219 5.77 2.84 -3.33
CA PHE A 219 4.50 3.26 -2.75
C PHE A 219 3.41 2.20 -2.95
N CYS A 220 3.34 1.59 -4.14
CA CYS A 220 2.39 0.51 -4.42
C CYS A 220 2.61 -0.68 -3.49
N LEU A 221 3.86 -1.11 -3.30
CA LEU A 221 4.20 -2.23 -2.41
C LEU A 221 3.85 -1.92 -0.95
N GLN A 222 4.15 -0.71 -0.47
CA GLN A 222 3.80 -0.27 0.89
C GLN A 222 2.27 -0.17 1.08
N LEU A 223 1.53 0.34 0.09
CA LEU A 223 0.07 0.46 0.21
C LEU A 223 -0.59 -0.92 0.17
N MET A 224 -0.08 -1.84 -0.67
CA MET A 224 -0.51 -3.24 -0.66
C MET A 224 -0.25 -3.89 0.71
N LEU A 225 0.94 -3.69 1.29
CA LEU A 225 1.26 -4.17 2.63
C LEU A 225 0.24 -3.65 3.65
N ALA A 226 -0.09 -2.35 3.57
CA ALA A 226 -1.09 -1.74 4.44
C ALA A 226 -2.49 -2.38 4.28
N CYS A 227 -2.91 -2.71 3.04
CA CYS A 227 -4.16 -3.42 2.77
C CYS A 227 -4.21 -4.82 3.41
N PHE A 228 -3.12 -5.59 3.31
CA PHE A 228 -3.09 -6.97 3.83
C PHE A 228 -2.83 -7.04 5.33
N LYS A 229 -2.09 -6.07 5.88
CA LYS A 229 -1.66 -6.05 7.28
C LYS A 229 -2.82 -6.23 8.26
N LEU A 230 -3.90 -5.46 8.11
CA LEU A 230 -5.04 -5.56 9.02
C LEU A 230 -5.63 -6.97 9.00
N ARG A 231 -5.88 -7.52 7.81
CA ARG A 231 -6.43 -8.87 7.62
C ARG A 231 -5.53 -9.94 8.21
N ALA A 232 -4.23 -9.90 7.89
CA ALA A 232 -3.24 -10.87 8.35
C ALA A 232 -3.12 -10.96 9.88
N PHE A 233 -3.33 -9.85 10.59
CA PHE A 233 -3.16 -9.77 12.05
C PHE A 233 -4.48 -9.76 12.85
N THR A 234 -5.64 -9.89 12.21
CA THR A 234 -6.92 -10.10 12.91
C THR A 234 -7.03 -11.50 13.55
N ASP A 235 -7.97 -11.70 14.48
CA ASP A 235 -8.09 -12.91 15.33
C ASP A 235 -8.30 -14.23 14.57
N ASN A 236 -8.69 -14.19 13.29
CA ASN A 236 -8.84 -15.40 12.47
C ASN A 236 -7.49 -15.85 11.89
N ARG A 237 -7.34 -17.18 11.74
CA ARG A 237 -6.23 -17.78 10.99
C ARG A 237 -6.41 -17.48 9.50
N ASP A 238 -5.46 -16.76 8.92
CA ASP A 238 -5.39 -16.45 7.48
C ASP A 238 -3.93 -16.49 7.01
N ASP A 239 -3.43 -17.70 6.79
CA ASP A 239 -2.04 -17.94 6.38
C ASP A 239 -1.74 -17.32 5.01
N LEU A 240 -2.76 -17.21 4.13
CA LEU A 240 -2.62 -16.63 2.81
C LEU A 240 -2.33 -15.12 2.90
N ALA A 241 -3.13 -14.38 3.66
CA ALA A 241 -2.90 -12.96 3.89
C ALA A 241 -1.57 -12.73 4.62
N LEU A 242 -1.22 -13.57 5.60
CA LEU A 242 0.04 -13.48 6.33
C LEU A 242 1.25 -13.76 5.43
N GLY A 243 1.16 -14.72 4.52
CA GLY A 243 2.18 -14.99 3.51
C GLY A 243 2.37 -13.83 2.52
N HIS A 244 1.29 -13.19 2.06
CA HIS A 244 1.39 -11.98 1.26
C HIS A 244 2.11 -10.84 2.00
N VAL A 245 1.82 -10.67 3.30
CA VAL A 245 2.54 -9.71 4.16
C VAL A 245 4.04 -10.02 4.21
N ILE A 246 4.43 -11.29 4.42
CA ILE A 246 5.83 -11.71 4.45
C ILE A 246 6.55 -11.40 3.13
N VAL A 247 5.92 -11.70 1.98
CA VAL A 247 6.51 -11.39 0.66
C VAL A 247 6.75 -9.88 0.52
N LEU A 248 5.77 -9.05 0.88
CA LEU A 248 5.85 -7.58 0.76
C LEU A 248 6.83 -6.95 1.75
N LEU A 249 7.04 -7.54 2.93
CA LEU A 249 7.96 -7.05 3.96
C LEU A 249 9.42 -7.06 3.52
N GLN A 250 9.79 -7.83 2.49
CA GLN A 250 11.14 -7.85 1.95
C GLN A 250 11.57 -6.49 1.39
N TYR A 251 10.62 -5.70 0.86
CA TYR A 251 10.89 -4.45 0.13
C TYR A 251 11.73 -3.44 0.92
N ASP A 252 11.29 -3.08 2.13
CA ASP A 252 11.98 -2.13 3.01
C ASP A 252 12.73 -2.84 4.14
N TRP A 253 13.29 -4.02 3.89
CA TRP A 253 14.10 -4.69 4.92
C TRP A 253 15.35 -3.83 5.27
N PRO A 254 15.71 -3.64 6.56
CA PRO A 254 15.11 -4.22 7.79
C PRO A 254 14.06 -3.35 8.50
N GLN A 255 13.56 -2.26 7.90
CA GLN A 255 12.52 -1.42 8.54
C GLN A 255 11.26 -2.20 8.93
N GLY A 256 10.93 -3.23 8.14
CA GLY A 256 9.79 -4.13 8.39
C GLY A 256 10.05 -5.26 9.40
N GLU A 257 11.25 -5.38 9.98
CA GLU A 257 11.65 -6.51 10.83
C GLU A 257 10.71 -6.74 12.02
N ASN A 258 10.34 -5.68 12.75
CA ASN A 258 9.42 -5.81 13.90
C ASN A 258 8.05 -6.37 13.50
N LEU A 259 7.55 -6.01 12.32
CA LEU A 259 6.27 -6.52 11.80
C LEU A 259 6.42 -7.96 11.30
N PHE A 260 7.59 -8.32 10.76
CA PHE A 260 7.93 -9.69 10.40
C PHE A 260 8.00 -10.61 11.64
N LEU A 261 8.69 -10.20 12.70
CA LEU A 261 8.79 -10.98 13.94
C LEU A 261 7.41 -11.23 14.56
N LYS A 262 6.47 -10.28 14.44
CA LYS A 262 5.07 -10.50 14.84
C LYS A 262 4.35 -11.53 13.98
N ALA A 263 4.63 -11.57 12.68
CA ALA A 263 4.12 -12.63 11.81
C ALA A 263 4.66 -13.99 12.23
N VAL A 264 5.96 -14.06 12.54
CA VAL A 264 6.63 -15.27 13.07
C VAL A 264 6.01 -15.70 14.40
N ASP A 265 5.81 -14.78 15.35
CA ASP A 265 5.14 -15.07 16.63
C ASP A 265 3.73 -15.61 16.43
N LYS A 266 2.97 -15.03 15.50
CA LYS A 266 1.62 -15.51 15.16
C LYS A 266 1.66 -16.92 14.57
N ILE A 267 2.61 -17.21 13.68
CA ILE A 267 2.83 -18.54 13.10
C ILE A 267 3.19 -19.56 14.18
N CYS A 268 4.09 -19.19 15.11
CA CYS A 268 4.44 -20.00 16.27
C CYS A 268 3.21 -20.34 17.12
N GLN A 269 2.37 -19.34 17.43
CA GLN A 269 1.14 -19.54 18.20
C GLN A 269 0.13 -20.45 17.49
N GLN A 270 0.08 -20.39 16.15
CA GLN A 270 -0.78 -21.27 15.34
C GLN A 270 -0.23 -22.70 15.20
N GLY A 271 1.07 -22.90 15.42
CA GLY A 271 1.76 -24.19 15.31
C GLY A 271 1.84 -24.77 13.90
N SER A 272 1.26 -24.09 12.90
CA SER A 272 1.34 -24.47 11.50
C SER A 272 1.17 -23.24 10.60
N PHE A 273 1.76 -23.27 9.42
CA PHE A 273 1.65 -22.21 8.43
C PHE A 273 1.71 -22.78 7.01
N GLN A 274 0.73 -22.42 6.20
CA GLN A 274 0.61 -22.85 4.81
C GLN A 274 0.71 -21.66 3.85
N TYR A 275 1.70 -21.69 2.95
CA TYR A 275 1.85 -20.68 1.91
C TYR A 275 2.65 -21.20 0.73
N GLU A 276 1.96 -21.66 -0.32
CA GLU A 276 2.58 -22.31 -1.49
C GLU A 276 3.47 -21.38 -2.31
N ASN A 277 3.28 -20.06 -2.16
CA ASN A 277 4.03 -19.02 -2.86
C ASN A 277 5.35 -18.64 -2.17
N PHE A 278 5.69 -19.28 -1.03
CA PHE A 278 6.87 -18.92 -0.24
C PHE A 278 8.16 -19.01 -1.07
N PHE A 279 8.46 -20.18 -1.61
CA PHE A 279 9.67 -20.41 -2.41
C PHE A 279 9.63 -19.73 -3.79
N ASN A 280 8.50 -19.17 -4.21
CA ASN A 280 8.44 -18.40 -5.45
C ASN A 280 9.02 -17.00 -5.27
N TYR A 281 8.78 -16.38 -4.11
CA TYR A 281 8.97 -14.93 -3.93
C TYR A 281 9.78 -14.50 -2.69
N VAL A 282 10.02 -15.37 -1.70
CA VAL A 282 10.81 -15.01 -0.50
C VAL A 282 12.29 -15.33 -0.73
N THR A 283 13.12 -14.32 -0.95
CA THR A 283 14.58 -14.46 -1.22
C THR A 283 15.46 -13.80 -0.15
N ASN A 284 14.88 -13.06 0.80
CA ASN A 284 15.62 -12.43 1.90
C ASN A 284 16.20 -13.50 2.85
N ILE A 285 17.52 -13.45 3.08
CA ILE A 285 18.26 -14.47 3.85
C ILE A 285 17.77 -14.55 5.30
N ASP A 286 17.64 -13.41 5.98
CA ASP A 286 17.22 -13.35 7.39
C ASP A 286 15.82 -13.99 7.56
N MET A 287 14.90 -13.74 6.62
CA MET A 287 13.59 -14.39 6.64
C MET A 287 13.67 -15.90 6.39
N LEU A 288 14.53 -16.35 5.47
CA LEU A 288 14.71 -17.78 5.18
C LEU A 288 15.30 -18.53 6.40
N GLU A 289 16.26 -17.92 7.08
CA GLU A 289 16.86 -18.46 8.31
C GLU A 289 15.81 -18.62 9.41
N GLU A 290 14.97 -17.61 9.63
CA GLU A 290 13.88 -17.68 10.61
C GLU A 290 12.87 -18.80 10.28
N PHE A 291 12.48 -18.95 9.02
CA PHE A 291 11.60 -20.04 8.60
C PHE A 291 12.26 -21.43 8.72
N ALA A 292 13.58 -21.53 8.55
CA ALA A 292 14.31 -22.76 8.83
C ALA A 292 14.32 -23.08 10.33
N TYR A 293 14.52 -22.05 11.17
CA TYR A 293 14.53 -22.17 12.63
C TYR A 293 13.17 -22.63 13.18
N LEU A 294 12.05 -22.11 12.67
CA LEU A 294 10.68 -22.46 13.09
C LEU A 294 10.38 -23.98 13.09
N ARG A 295 11.03 -24.73 12.19
CA ARG A 295 10.82 -26.18 12.06
C ARG A 295 11.58 -26.98 13.12
N THR A 296 12.57 -26.38 13.77
CA THR A 296 13.41 -27.04 14.78
C THR A 296 12.65 -27.25 16.09
N THR A 297 13.24 -28.04 17.00
CA THR A 297 12.70 -28.21 18.36
C THR A 297 12.71 -26.93 19.17
N GLU A 298 13.70 -26.06 18.95
CA GLU A 298 13.91 -24.80 19.67
C GLU A 298 13.01 -23.70 19.10
N GLY A 299 12.78 -23.68 17.78
CA GLY A 299 11.88 -22.74 17.10
C GLY A 299 10.39 -23.08 17.15
N GLY A 300 9.96 -24.02 18.00
CA GLY A 300 8.54 -24.31 18.24
C GLY A 300 7.94 -25.48 17.46
N ARG A 301 8.71 -26.17 16.61
CA ARG A 301 8.26 -27.32 15.79
C ARG A 301 7.03 -27.01 14.93
N VAL A 302 7.00 -25.82 14.34
CA VAL A 302 5.91 -25.38 13.47
C VAL A 302 5.80 -26.29 12.24
N GLN A 303 4.58 -26.73 11.91
CA GLN A 303 4.31 -27.44 10.68
C GLN A 303 4.24 -26.45 9.50
N LEU A 304 5.27 -26.47 8.65
CA LEU A 304 5.37 -25.58 7.49
C LEU A 304 4.96 -26.32 6.20
N GLU A 305 3.92 -25.83 5.53
CA GLU A 305 3.44 -26.31 4.23
C GLU A 305 3.73 -25.23 3.16
N LEU A 306 5.00 -25.17 2.75
CA LEU A 306 5.52 -24.14 1.84
C LEU A 306 5.69 -24.61 0.40
N LEU A 307 5.64 -25.93 0.18
CA LEU A 307 5.73 -26.54 -1.14
C LEU A 307 4.32 -26.92 -1.63
N PRO A 308 3.98 -26.66 -2.90
CA PRO A 308 2.70 -27.05 -3.46
C PRO A 308 2.46 -28.56 -3.31
N ASN A 309 1.22 -28.95 -3.04
CA ASN A 309 0.75 -30.34 -2.89
C ASN A 309 1.26 -31.14 -1.67
N GLN A 310 1.96 -30.53 -0.70
CA GLN A 310 2.37 -31.25 0.52
C GLN A 310 1.19 -31.75 1.37
N GLY A 311 0.10 -30.97 1.46
CA GLY A 311 -1.09 -31.33 2.24
C GLY A 311 -1.83 -32.57 1.71
N MET A 312 -1.72 -32.88 0.40
CA MET A 312 -2.33 -34.09 -0.19
C MET A 312 -1.52 -35.36 0.12
N LEU A 313 -0.19 -35.28 0.18
CA LEU A 313 0.65 -36.42 0.55
C LEU A 313 0.48 -36.80 2.03
N ILE A 314 0.30 -35.82 2.92
CA ILE A 314 0.25 -36.08 4.36
C ILE A 314 -1.10 -36.69 4.78
N LYS A 315 -2.22 -36.34 4.12
CA LYS A 315 -3.55 -36.86 4.44
C LYS A 315 -3.81 -38.31 3.98
N HIS A 316 -3.09 -38.80 2.96
CA HIS A 316 -3.35 -40.12 2.37
C HIS A 316 -2.35 -41.21 2.75
N HIS A 317 -1.28 -40.92 3.49
CA HIS A 317 -0.25 -41.91 3.78
C HIS A 317 -0.16 -42.24 5.28
N THR A 318 -0.50 -43.49 5.59
CA THR A 318 -0.14 -44.17 6.84
C THR A 318 1.34 -43.94 7.15
N VAL A 319 1.62 -43.45 8.36
CA VAL A 319 2.96 -43.09 8.85
C VAL A 319 3.92 -44.28 8.75
N THR A 320 4.70 -44.33 7.67
CA THR A 320 5.82 -45.26 7.51
C THR A 320 7.12 -44.47 7.65
N ARG A 321 8.07 -45.04 8.42
CA ARG A 321 9.34 -44.41 8.88
C ARG A 321 10.26 -43.83 7.78
N GLY A 322 9.95 -44.02 6.48
CA GLY A 322 10.74 -43.52 5.35
C GLY A 322 10.22 -42.22 4.70
N ILE A 323 8.92 -41.93 4.77
CA ILE A 323 8.30 -40.80 4.04
C ILE A 323 8.66 -39.45 4.68
N THR A 324 8.75 -39.40 6.01
CA THR A 324 9.12 -38.18 6.74
C THR A 324 10.56 -37.73 6.52
N LYS A 325 11.46 -38.65 6.11
CA LYS A 325 12.83 -38.27 5.70
C LYS A 325 12.83 -37.54 4.35
N GLY A 326 12.02 -37.98 3.39
CA GLY A 326 11.87 -37.31 2.09
C GLY A 326 11.38 -35.87 2.25
N VAL A 327 10.33 -35.64 3.05
CA VAL A 327 9.78 -34.29 3.30
C VAL A 327 10.76 -33.36 4.03
N LYS A 328 11.67 -33.91 4.83
CA LYS A 328 12.75 -33.10 5.45
C LYS A 328 13.80 -32.70 4.42
N GLU A 329 14.18 -33.64 3.56
CA GLU A 329 15.19 -33.42 2.52
C GLU A 329 14.69 -32.48 1.42
N ASP A 330 13.45 -32.63 0.97
CA ASP A 330 12.85 -31.76 -0.05
C ASP A 330 12.81 -30.30 0.41
N PHE A 331 12.48 -30.07 1.67
CA PHE A 331 12.51 -28.73 2.27
C PHE A 331 13.93 -28.18 2.36
N ARG A 332 14.91 -28.98 2.77
CA ARG A 332 16.33 -28.57 2.84
C ARG A 332 16.81 -28.15 1.45
N LEU A 333 16.53 -28.97 0.43
CA LEU A 333 16.88 -28.68 -0.96
C LEU A 333 16.14 -27.44 -1.49
N ALA A 334 14.87 -27.25 -1.14
CA ALA A 334 14.12 -26.05 -1.49
C ALA A 334 14.71 -24.78 -0.86
N MET A 335 15.10 -24.85 0.42
CA MET A 335 15.79 -23.76 1.12
C MET A 335 17.14 -23.43 0.47
N GLU A 336 17.97 -24.43 0.18
CA GLU A 336 19.27 -24.21 -0.48
C GLU A 336 19.13 -23.58 -1.86
N ARG A 337 18.15 -24.03 -2.65
CA ARG A 337 17.81 -23.40 -3.92
C ARG A 337 17.35 -21.96 -3.73
N GLN A 338 16.56 -21.68 -2.70
CA GLN A 338 16.06 -20.34 -2.46
C GLN A 338 17.15 -19.37 -1.99
N VAL A 339 18.07 -19.84 -1.13
CA VAL A 339 19.26 -19.07 -0.73
C VAL A 339 20.11 -18.71 -1.94
N SER A 340 20.24 -19.60 -2.94
CA SER A 340 20.98 -19.29 -4.17
C SER A 340 20.41 -18.12 -4.98
N ARG A 341 19.15 -17.73 -4.72
CA ARG A 341 18.44 -16.61 -5.35
C ARG A 341 18.54 -15.30 -4.56
N CYS A 342 19.30 -15.25 -3.46
CA CYS A 342 19.43 -14.05 -2.63
C CYS A 342 19.99 -12.82 -3.38
N GLY A 343 20.72 -13.03 -4.48
CA GLY A 343 21.23 -11.97 -5.36
C GLY A 343 20.25 -11.50 -6.44
N GLU A 344 19.05 -12.07 -6.55
CA GLU A 344 18.04 -11.59 -7.49
C GLU A 344 17.62 -10.15 -7.18
N ASN A 345 17.31 -9.36 -8.22
CA ASN A 345 16.75 -8.04 -8.02
C ASN A 345 15.37 -8.17 -7.34
N LEU A 346 15.30 -7.72 -6.08
CA LEU A 346 14.09 -7.80 -5.26
C LEU A 346 12.89 -7.09 -5.88
N LEU A 347 13.07 -5.91 -6.50
CA LEU A 347 11.97 -5.22 -7.17
C LEU A 347 11.42 -6.01 -8.35
N THR A 348 12.27 -6.72 -9.08
CA THR A 348 11.84 -7.63 -10.15
C THR A 348 11.06 -8.81 -9.58
N VAL A 349 11.51 -9.38 -8.45
CA VAL A 349 10.79 -10.48 -7.76
C VAL A 349 9.41 -10.02 -7.28
N LEU A 350 9.33 -8.85 -6.62
CA LEU A 350 8.09 -8.29 -6.09
C LEU A 350 7.14 -7.81 -7.19
N HIS A 351 7.69 -7.25 -8.28
CA HIS A 351 6.89 -6.94 -9.47
C HIS A 351 6.27 -8.20 -10.05
N ARG A 352 7.05 -9.27 -10.25
CA ARG A 352 6.55 -10.56 -10.72
C ARG A 352 5.48 -11.14 -9.79
N PHE A 353 5.65 -11.02 -8.48
CA PHE A 353 4.63 -11.39 -7.50
C PHE A 353 3.32 -10.64 -7.74
N CYS A 354 3.35 -9.31 -7.89
CA CYS A 354 2.17 -8.51 -8.19
C CYS A 354 1.48 -8.94 -9.49
N ILE A 355 2.23 -9.21 -10.55
CA ILE A 355 1.67 -9.57 -11.85
C ILE A 355 1.09 -10.98 -11.86
N ASN A 356 1.86 -11.97 -11.40
CA ASN A 356 1.48 -13.38 -11.47
C ASN A 356 0.37 -13.72 -10.48
N GLU A 357 0.41 -13.14 -9.27
CA GLU A 357 -0.57 -13.42 -8.22
C GLU A 357 -1.73 -12.44 -8.21
N LYS A 358 -1.88 -11.59 -9.25
CA LYS A 358 -2.87 -10.50 -9.32
C LYS A 358 -4.27 -10.93 -8.90
N ILE A 359 -4.75 -12.07 -9.42
CA ILE A 359 -6.10 -12.57 -9.14
C ILE A 359 -6.25 -12.94 -7.66
N ILE A 360 -5.29 -13.70 -7.13
CA ILE A 360 -5.30 -14.16 -5.73
C ILE A 360 -5.16 -12.98 -4.78
N LEU A 361 -4.29 -12.01 -5.08
CA LEU A 361 -4.11 -10.81 -4.26
C LEU A 361 -5.41 -10.02 -4.12
N VAL A 362 -6.14 -9.81 -5.22
CA VAL A 362 -7.42 -9.10 -5.21
C VAL A 362 -8.50 -9.90 -4.48
N GLN A 363 -8.57 -11.21 -4.71
CA GLN A 363 -9.55 -12.09 -4.06
C GLN A 363 -9.31 -12.25 -2.56
N SER A 364 -8.06 -12.08 -2.12
CA SER A 364 -7.63 -12.15 -0.73
C SER A 364 -7.88 -10.86 0.05
N LEU A 365 -8.62 -9.90 -0.49
CA LEU A 365 -9.06 -8.69 0.22
C LEU A 365 -10.58 -8.59 0.24
N PRO A 366 -11.16 -8.11 1.36
CA PRO A 366 -12.60 -7.97 1.53
C PRO A 366 -13.21 -6.90 0.63
#